data_AF-A0A163ZNE6-F1
#
_entry.id   AF-A0A163ZNE6-F1
#
_cell.length_a   1.000
_cell.length_b   1.000
_cell.length_c   1.000
_cell.angle_alpha   90.00
_cell.angle_beta   90.00
_cell.angle_gamma   90.00
#
_symmetry.space_group_name_H-M   'P 1'
#
loop_
_entity.id
_entity.type
_entity.pdbx_description
1 polymer ?
#
loop_
_entity_poly.entity_id
_entity_poly.type
_entity_poly.pdbx_seq_one_letter_code
_entity_poly.pdbx_strand_id
1 'polypeptide(L)'
;MDFSPSIASSLCDITKRLDRLQSDVARLSQQKAPDRFVPINEAIRYLHCGRDWLVAQIKGGVLRPGIDFIDRTSSTAVRKRYLVNPVASLRWLNGAQAVSVRTNAKSVLPIEHS
;
A
#
# COMPACT_ATOMS: atom_id res chain seq x y z
N MET A 1 -2.05 -48.28 12.94
CA MET A 1 -2.42 -46.94 12.43
C MET A 1 -1.43 -45.96 13.05
N ASP A 2 -0.24 -45.87 12.47
CA ASP A 2 0.90 -45.14 13.05
C ASP A 2 0.86 -43.68 12.61
N PHE A 3 -0.15 -42.95 13.10
CA PHE A 3 -0.36 -41.54 12.78
C PHE A 3 0.63 -40.61 13.50
N SER A 4 1.21 -41.05 14.61
CA SER A 4 2.08 -40.27 15.50
C SER A 4 3.37 -39.73 14.84
N PRO A 5 4.19 -40.52 14.13
CA PRO A 5 5.42 -40.02 13.51
C PRO A 5 5.16 -39.06 12.34
N SER A 6 4.08 -39.28 11.58
CA SER A 6 3.67 -38.38 10.47
C SER A 6 3.19 -37.03 10.99
N ILE A 7 2.45 -37.00 12.11
CA ILE A 7 1.99 -35.75 12.72
C ILE A 7 3.19 -34.98 13.28
N ALA A 8 4.13 -35.67 13.92
CA ALA A 8 5.36 -35.06 14.44
C ALA A 8 6.23 -34.45 13.33
N SER A 9 6.37 -35.13 12.18
CA SER A 9 7.12 -34.59 11.04
C SER A 9 6.43 -33.38 10.42
N SER A 10 5.10 -33.43 10.25
CA SER A 10 4.33 -32.30 9.73
C SER A 10 4.39 -31.08 10.65
N LEU A 11 4.32 -31.27 11.96
CA LEU A 11 4.49 -30.18 12.93
C LEU A 11 5.89 -29.59 12.85
N CYS A 12 6.93 -30.41 12.75
CA CYS A 12 8.31 -29.94 12.59
C CYS A 12 8.48 -29.10 11.31
N ASP A 13 7.89 -29.53 10.20
CA ASP A 13 7.92 -28.80 8.93
C ASP A 13 7.16 -27.48 9.00
N ILE A 14 6.01 -27.46 9.67
CA ILE A 14 5.23 -26.24 9.91
C ILE A 14 6.06 -25.26 10.75
N THR A 15 6.66 -25.71 11.85
CA THR A 15 7.51 -24.86 12.70
C THR A 15 8.67 -24.27 11.90
N LYS A 16 9.37 -25.07 11.09
CA LYS A 16 10.46 -24.59 10.24
C LYS A 16 10.00 -23.55 9.22
N ARG A 17 8.80 -23.71 8.64
CA ARG A 17 8.22 -22.72 7.72
C ARG A 17 7.87 -21.43 8.44
N LEU A 18 7.36 -21.53 9.66
CA LEU A 18 7.01 -20.38 10.49
C LEU A 18 8.25 -19.58 10.91
N ASP A 19 9.33 -20.27 11.30
CA ASP A 19 10.61 -19.63 11.63
C ASP A 19 11.19 -18.85 10.43
N ARG A 20 11.09 -19.43 9.23
CA ARG A 20 11.52 -18.76 7.99
C ARG A 20 10.68 -17.52 7.71
N LEU A 21 9.35 -17.62 7.81
CA LEU A 21 8.46 -16.48 7.63
C LEU A 21 8.75 -15.38 8.65
N GLN A 22 8.98 -15.74 9.91
CA GLN A 22 9.32 -14.79 10.96
C GLN A 22 10.65 -14.07 10.68
N SER A 23 11.67 -14.81 10.22
CA SER A 23 12.95 -14.23 9.79
C SER A 23 12.80 -13.26 8.63
N ASP A 24 12.02 -13.63 7.61
CA ASP A 24 11.76 -12.76 6.45
C ASP A 24 10.98 -11.50 6.84
N VAL A 25 9.96 -11.62 7.71
CA VAL A 25 9.23 -10.47 8.25
C VAL A 25 10.15 -9.55 9.04
N ALA A 26 11.01 -10.09 9.90
CA ALA A 26 11.98 -9.31 10.67
C ALA A 26 12.99 -8.58 9.77
N ARG A 27 13.41 -9.20 8.67
CA ARG A 27 14.31 -8.59 7.69
C ARG A 27 13.61 -7.49 6.88
N LEU A 28 12.35 -7.70 6.49
CA LEU A 28 11.56 -6.72 5.75
C LEU A 28 11.19 -5.52 6.62
N SER A 29 10.88 -5.71 7.91
CA SER A 29 10.53 -4.62 8.82
C SER A 29 11.70 -3.65 9.09
N GLN A 30 12.94 -4.11 8.92
CA GLN A 30 14.14 -3.27 9.01
C GLN A 30 14.33 -2.36 7.79
N GLN A 31 13.66 -2.63 6.67
CA GLN A 31 13.74 -1.77 5.49
C GLN A 31 12.92 -0.50 5.73
N LYS A 32 13.61 0.57 6.09
CA LYS A 32 12.98 1.87 6.29
C LYS A 32 12.41 2.40 4.98
N ALA A 33 11.10 2.58 4.96
CA ALA A 33 10.42 3.20 3.83
C ALA A 33 10.83 4.68 3.69
N PRO A 34 11.00 5.19 2.46
CA PRO A 34 11.41 6.57 2.24
C PRO A 34 10.23 7.54 2.47
N ASP A 35 10.46 8.65 3.18
CA ASP A 35 9.47 9.73 3.35
C ASP A 35 9.54 10.75 2.20
N ARG A 36 9.25 10.26 0.99
CA ARG A 36 9.16 11.08 -0.23
C ARG A 36 8.26 10.38 -1.24
N PHE A 37 7.80 11.13 -2.23
CA PHE A 37 7.07 10.56 -3.36
C PHE A 37 7.98 9.71 -4.25
N VAL A 38 7.62 8.45 -4.44
CA VAL A 38 8.30 7.51 -5.33
C VAL A 38 7.32 6.91 -6.34
N PRO A 39 7.77 6.43 -7.52
CA PRO A 39 6.89 5.78 -8.49
C PRO A 39 6.14 4.59 -7.88
N ILE A 40 4.90 4.35 -8.34
CA ILE A 40 4.06 3.28 -7.78
C ILE A 40 4.74 1.89 -7.74
N ASN A 41 5.57 1.56 -8.73
CA ASN A 41 6.29 0.28 -8.78
C ASN A 41 7.42 0.17 -7.73
N GLU A 42 7.92 1.30 -7.25
CA GLU A 42 8.86 1.37 -6.13
C GLU A 42 8.08 1.33 -4.81
N ALA A 43 7.00 2.10 -4.70
CA ALA A 43 6.16 2.15 -3.51
C ALA A 43 5.62 0.78 -3.08
N ILE A 44 5.17 -0.05 -4.04
CA ILE A 44 4.67 -1.41 -3.74
C ILE A 44 5.71 -2.30 -3.03
N ARG A 45 7.01 -2.03 -3.20
CA ARG A 45 8.08 -2.79 -2.53
C ARG A 45 8.17 -2.44 -1.06
N TYR A 46 8.02 -1.16 -0.74
CA TYR A 46 8.02 -0.65 0.64
C TYR A 46 6.69 -0.90 1.36
N LEU A 47 5.58 -0.94 0.62
CA LEU A 47 4.24 -1.20 1.16
C LEU A 47 3.90 -2.68 1.21
N HIS A 48 4.76 -3.56 0.67
CA HIS A 48 4.56 -5.00 0.57
C HIS A 48 3.17 -5.40 0.04
N CYS A 49 2.68 -4.69 -0.99
CA CYS A 49 1.34 -4.88 -1.54
C CYS A 49 1.35 -5.00 -3.07
N GLY A 50 0.22 -5.46 -3.64
CA GLY A 50 0.03 -5.50 -5.09
C GLY A 50 -0.28 -4.13 -5.68
N ARG A 51 0.15 -3.89 -6.93
CA ARG A 51 -0.11 -2.62 -7.63
C ARG A 51 -1.61 -2.31 -7.71
N ASP A 52 -2.43 -3.28 -8.11
CA ASP A 52 -3.85 -3.04 -8.35
C ASP A 52 -4.61 -2.82 -7.04
N TRP A 53 -4.19 -3.49 -5.96
CA TRP A 53 -4.68 -3.20 -4.62
C TRP A 53 -4.37 -1.76 -4.21
N LEU A 54 -3.14 -1.29 -4.41
CA LEU A 54 -2.75 0.08 -4.08
C LEU A 54 -3.53 1.12 -4.93
N VAL A 55 -3.74 0.84 -6.22
CA VAL A 55 -4.57 1.68 -7.08
C VAL A 55 -6.04 1.70 -6.61
N ALA A 56 -6.56 0.58 -6.12
CA ALA A 56 -7.90 0.52 -5.56
C ALA A 56 -8.02 1.39 -4.30
N GLN A 57 -7.00 1.42 -3.43
CA GLN A 57 -6.99 2.32 -2.26
C GLN A 57 -6.98 3.80 -2.65
N ILE A 58 -6.24 4.16 -3.71
CA ILE A 58 -6.24 5.51 -4.27
C ILE A 58 -7.63 5.88 -4.82
N LYS A 59 -8.22 5.01 -5.64
CA LYS A 59 -9.54 5.25 -6.25
C LYS A 59 -10.68 5.24 -5.24
N GLY A 60 -10.56 4.43 -4.19
CA GLY A 60 -11.52 4.34 -3.09
C GLY A 60 -11.45 5.50 -2.11
N GLY A 61 -10.56 6.48 -2.33
CA GLY A 61 -10.42 7.65 -1.44
C GLY A 61 -9.77 7.32 -0.09
N VAL A 62 -9.18 6.14 0.06
CA VAL A 62 -8.44 5.75 1.25
C VAL A 62 -7.16 6.57 1.34
N LEU A 63 -6.39 6.64 0.25
CA LEU A 63 -5.19 7.48 0.20
C LEU A 63 -5.55 8.92 -0.20
N ARG A 64 -4.92 9.91 0.44
CA ARG A 64 -5.18 11.34 0.22
C ARG A 64 -4.33 11.92 -0.91
N PRO A 65 -4.93 12.65 -1.86
CA PRO A 65 -4.19 13.36 -2.90
C PRO A 65 -3.26 14.43 -2.31
N GLY A 66 -2.06 14.57 -2.85
CA GLY A 66 -1.07 15.56 -2.43
C GLY A 66 -0.32 15.23 -1.13
N ILE A 67 -0.79 14.25 -0.36
CA ILE A 67 -0.14 13.80 0.89
C ILE A 67 0.39 12.37 0.72
N ASP A 68 -0.52 11.44 0.44
CA ASP A 68 -0.19 10.02 0.35
C ASP A 68 0.16 9.64 -1.10
N PHE A 69 -0.43 10.31 -2.09
CA PHE A 69 -0.12 10.11 -3.51
C PHE A 69 -0.24 11.39 -4.36
N ILE A 70 0.39 11.39 -5.55
CA ILE A 70 0.22 12.37 -6.62
C ILE A 70 -0.14 11.63 -7.90
N ASP A 71 -1.21 12.04 -8.58
CA ASP A 71 -1.55 11.54 -9.91
C ASP A 71 -0.77 12.31 -10.99
N ARG A 72 0.13 11.62 -11.70
CA ARG A 72 0.83 12.12 -12.90
C ARG A 72 0.35 11.45 -14.18
N THR A 73 -0.84 10.85 -14.14
CA THR A 73 -1.46 10.26 -15.32
C THR A 73 -1.88 11.39 -16.26
N SER A 74 -1.42 11.34 -17.51
CA SER A 74 -1.99 12.17 -18.57
C SER A 74 -3.47 11.82 -18.76
N SER A 75 -4.31 12.81 -19.11
CA SER A 75 -5.74 12.59 -19.36
C SER A 75 -6.02 11.52 -20.42
N THR A 76 -5.06 11.28 -21.32
CA THR A 76 -5.15 10.30 -22.42
C THR A 76 -4.52 8.94 -22.10
N ALA A 77 -3.87 8.78 -20.94
CA ALA A 77 -3.12 7.56 -20.65
C ALA A 77 -3.99 6.48 -20.00
N VAL A 78 -4.05 5.31 -20.64
CA VAL A 78 -4.73 4.11 -20.13
C VAL A 78 -4.10 3.63 -18.81
N ARG A 79 -2.77 3.71 -18.69
CA ARG A 79 -2.03 3.26 -17.50
C ARG A 79 -1.79 4.42 -16.54
N LYS A 80 -2.39 4.31 -15.34
CA LYS A 80 -2.19 5.28 -14.26
C LYS A 80 -0.73 5.35 -13.80
N ARG A 81 -0.22 6.59 -13.69
CA ARG A 81 1.13 6.94 -13.24
C ARG A 81 1.04 7.68 -11.91
N TYR A 82 0.94 6.93 -10.83
CA TYR A 82 0.95 7.50 -9.48
C TYR A 82 2.38 7.61 -8.95
N LEU A 83 2.66 8.71 -8.26
CA LEU A 83 3.70 8.76 -7.25
C LEU A 83 3.05 8.57 -5.88
N VAL A 84 3.68 7.80 -5.00
CA VAL A 84 3.15 7.45 -3.68
C VAL A 84 4.22 7.75 -2.65
N ASN A 85 3.85 8.34 -1.52
CA ASN A 85 4.72 8.43 -0.34
C ASN A 85 4.45 7.19 0.53
N PRO A 86 5.39 6.24 0.63
CA PRO A 86 5.20 5.00 1.38
C PRO A 86 4.98 5.23 2.88
N VAL A 87 5.68 6.19 3.49
CA VAL A 87 5.56 6.47 4.94
C VAL A 87 4.19 7.07 5.25
N ALA A 88 3.75 8.05 4.47
CA ALA A 88 2.44 8.67 4.64
C ALA A 88 1.30 7.64 4.39
N SER A 89 1.45 6.84 3.34
CA SER A 89 0.49 5.77 3.01
C SER A 89 0.45 4.69 4.09
N LEU A 90 1.59 4.24 4.64
CA LEU A 90 1.62 3.23 5.72
C LEU A 90 0.89 3.69 6.97
N ARG A 91 1.06 4.96 7.36
CA ARG A 91 0.31 5.51 8.51
C ARG A 91 -1.18 5.31 8.31
N TRP A 92 -1.67 5.64 7.13
CA TRP A 92 -3.09 5.50 6.82
C TRP A 92 -3.55 4.04 6.72
N LEU A 93 -2.81 3.20 5.99
CA LEU A 93 -3.14 1.80 5.76
C LEU A 93 -3.12 0.97 7.06
N ASN A 94 -2.31 1.35 8.05
CA ASN A 94 -2.25 0.71 9.36
C ASN A 94 -3.32 1.22 10.34
N GLY A 95 -4.31 1.97 9.86
CA GLY A 95 -5.46 2.41 10.67
C GLY A 95 -5.20 3.65 11.52
N ALA A 96 -4.22 4.50 11.18
CA ALA A 96 -4.16 5.81 11.80
C ALA A 96 -5.44 6.59 11.50
N GLN A 97 -6.04 7.17 12.53
CA GLN A 97 -7.34 7.82 12.47
C GLN A 97 -7.37 8.90 11.38
N ALA A 98 -8.47 8.93 10.63
CA ALA A 98 -8.65 9.82 9.52
C ALA A 98 -8.72 11.29 9.94
N VAL A 99 -7.63 12.05 9.76
CA VAL A 99 -7.71 13.51 9.85
C VAL A 99 -8.43 14.02 8.61
N SER A 100 -9.69 14.44 8.79
CA SER A 100 -10.50 15.09 7.77
C SER A 100 -9.80 16.35 7.27
N VAL A 101 -9.11 16.25 6.14
CA VAL A 101 -8.59 17.43 5.45
C VAL A 101 -9.77 18.04 4.70
N ARG A 102 -10.21 19.24 5.13
CA ARG A 102 -11.13 20.07 4.33
C ARG A 102 -10.48 20.33 2.98
N THR A 103 -10.89 19.60 1.95
CA THR A 103 -10.61 19.99 0.57
C THR A 103 -11.41 21.27 0.33
N ASN A 104 -10.73 22.42 0.23
CA ASN A 104 -11.34 23.61 -0.36
C ASN A 104 -11.61 23.30 -1.83
N ALA A 105 -12.79 22.74 -2.11
CA ALA A 105 -13.32 22.61 -3.46
C ALA A 105 -13.63 24.02 -3.98
N LYS A 106 -12.61 24.66 -4.55
CA LYS A 106 -12.78 25.75 -5.51
C LYS A 106 -12.12 25.34 -6.83
N SER A 107 -12.57 24.23 -7.39
CA SER A 107 -12.57 24.07 -8.84
C SER A 107 -13.83 24.77 -9.35
N VAL A 108 -13.65 26.05 -9.71
CA VAL A 108 -14.65 26.84 -10.43
C VAL A 108 -14.97 26.09 -11.73
N LEU A 109 -16.20 25.58 -11.85
CA LEU A 109 -16.77 25.20 -13.14
C LEU A 109 -17.17 26.49 -13.88
N PRO A 110 -16.95 26.61 -15.20
CA PRO A 110 -17.40 27.77 -15.94
C PRO A 110 -18.93 27.80 -15.96
N ILE A 111 -19.48 28.96 -15.66
CA ILE A 111 -20.92 29.26 -15.71
C ILE A 111 -21.33 29.25 -17.19
N GLU A 112 -22.21 28.34 -17.58
CA GLU A 112 -22.91 28.45 -18.86
C GLU A 112 -24.02 29.50 -18.73
N HIS A 113 -23.90 30.56 -19.52
CA HIS A 113 -24.98 31.52 -19.74
C HIS A 113 -25.94 30.94 -20.78
N SER A 114 -27.20 30.79 -20.41
CA SER A 114 -28.37 30.89 -21.30
C SER A 114 -29.62 31.15 -20.45
#